data_AF-A0A0H3KSC4-F1
#
_entry.id   AF-A0A0H3KSC4-F1
#
_cell.length_a   1.000
_cell.length_b   1.000
_cell.length_c   1.000
_cell.angle_alpha   90.00
_cell.angle_beta   90.00
_cell.angle_gamma   90.00
#
_symmetry.space_group_name_H-M   'P 1'
#
loop_
_entity.id
_entity.type
_entity.pdbx_description
1 polymer ?
#
loop_
_entity_poly.entity_id
_entity_poly.type
_entity_poly.pdbx_seq_one_letter_code
_entity_poly.pdbx_strand_id
1 'polypeptide(L)'
;MSAAACVLYGDVPEPLLISAIRHRDSVTGAELIAFDECPFSGEITETEHGVQIAFPWPRNRTLRHAIGDWLTHYGINFTVVM
;
A
#
# COMPACT_ATOMS: atom_id res chain seq x y z
N MET A 1 12.82 -10.69 8.13
CA MET A 1 13.01 -9.58 7.18
C MET A 1 12.02 -9.75 6.03
N SER A 2 10.88 -9.09 6.18
CA SER A 2 9.83 -8.91 5.18
C SER A 2 9.99 -7.49 4.63
N ALA A 3 10.11 -7.37 3.32
CA ALA A 3 10.19 -6.08 2.67
C ALA A 3 8.79 -5.48 2.53
N ALA A 4 8.71 -4.15 2.48
CA ALA A 4 7.47 -3.42 2.24
C ALA A 4 7.67 -2.33 1.19
N ALA A 5 6.67 -2.11 0.36
CA ALA A 5 6.58 -0.94 -0.51
C ALA A 5 5.78 0.14 0.23
N CYS A 6 6.46 1.24 0.55
CA CYS A 6 5.88 2.36 1.26
C CYS A 6 5.54 3.50 0.29
N VAL A 7 4.33 4.02 0.39
CA VAL A 7 3.82 5.16 -0.40
C VAL A 7 3.24 6.22 0.53
N LEU A 8 3.37 7.50 0.17
CA LEU A 8 2.68 8.56 0.91
C LEU A 8 1.20 8.57 0.52
N TYR A 9 0.33 8.74 1.50
CA TYR A 9 -1.12 8.81 1.25
C TYR A 9 -1.46 9.94 0.27
N GLY A 10 -0.74 11.06 0.32
CA GLY A 10 -0.92 12.20 -0.59
C GLY A 10 -0.47 11.95 -2.04
N ASP A 11 0.33 10.91 -2.29
CA ASP A 11 0.77 10.53 -3.63
C ASP A 11 -0.24 9.59 -4.32
N VAL A 12 -1.27 9.12 -3.58
CA VAL A 12 -2.30 8.23 -4.13
C VAL A 12 -3.32 9.07 -4.92
N PRO A 13 -3.59 8.74 -6.20
CA PRO A 13 -4.60 9.42 -6.99
C PRO A 13 -5.97 9.46 -6.32
N GLU A 14 -6.64 10.61 -6.36
CA GLU A 14 -7.96 10.81 -5.76
C GLU A 14 -9.01 9.77 -6.21
N PRO A 15 -9.09 9.34 -7.48
CA PRO A 15 -10.04 8.31 -7.89
C PRO A 15 -9.85 6.98 -7.15
N LEU A 16 -8.61 6.58 -6.85
CA LEU A 16 -8.31 5.37 -6.07
C LEU A 16 -8.71 5.53 -4.61
N LEU A 17 -8.56 6.72 -4.04
CA LEU A 17 -8.96 6.99 -2.66
C LEU A 17 -10.49 6.92 -2.48
N ILE A 18 -11.26 7.35 -3.50
CA ILE A 18 -12.73 7.34 -3.46
C ILE A 18 -13.28 5.91 -3.42
N SER A 19 -12.69 5.00 -4.20
CA SER A 19 -13.12 3.60 -4.23
C SER A 19 -12.44 2.72 -3.19
N ALA A 20 -11.47 3.25 -2.45
CA ALA A 20 -10.75 2.50 -1.43
C ALA A 20 -11.66 2.03 -0.30
N ILE A 21 -11.46 0.78 0.12
CA ILE A 21 -12.14 0.20 1.28
C ILE A 21 -11.17 0.23 2.46
N ARG A 22 -11.61 0.83 3.57
CA ARG A 22 -10.84 0.84 4.82
C ARG A 22 -11.41 -0.15 5.82
N HIS A 23 -10.52 -0.83 6.51
CA HIS A 23 -10.88 -1.78 7.55
C HIS A 23 -9.93 -1.65 8.73
N ARG A 24 -10.49 -1.54 9.94
CA ARG A 24 -9.70 -1.62 11.16
C ARG A 24 -9.74 -3.04 11.67
N ASP A 25 -8.58 -3.71 11.68
CA ASP A 25 -8.45 -5.05 12.24
C ASP A 25 -8.73 -5.00 13.75
N SER A 26 -9.70 -5.79 14.21
CA SER A 26 -10.13 -5.84 15.60
C SER A 26 -9.16 -6.57 16.53
N VAL A 27 -8.26 -7.40 15.98
CA VAL A 27 -7.28 -8.19 16.73
C VAL A 27 -5.98 -7.42 16.91
N THR A 28 -5.46 -6.86 15.80
CA THR A 28 -4.16 -6.14 15.81
C THR A 28 -4.32 -4.64 16.05
N GLY A 29 -5.52 -4.09 15.80
CA GLY A 29 -5.78 -2.65 15.85
C GLY A 29 -5.30 -1.89 14.62
N ALA A 30 -4.67 -2.56 13.64
CA ALA A 30 -4.11 -1.97 12.44
C ALA A 30 -5.21 -1.38 11.54
N GLU A 31 -4.94 -0.21 10.96
CA GLU A 31 -5.80 0.39 9.94
C GLU A 31 -5.35 -0.09 8.56
N LEU A 32 -6.19 -0.88 7.90
CA LEU A 32 -5.93 -1.45 6.59
C LEU A 32 -6.71 -0.70 5.53
N ILE A 33 -6.13 -0.64 4.32
CA ILE A 33 -6.75 -0.05 3.14
C ILE A 33 -6.58 -0.97 1.94
N ALA A 34 -7.66 -1.22 1.22
CA ALA A 34 -7.67 -1.96 -0.03
C ALA A 34 -8.04 -1.01 -1.17
N PHE A 35 -7.28 -1.08 -2.26
CA PHE A 35 -7.50 -0.31 -3.47
C PHE A 35 -7.99 -1.20 -4.60
N ASP A 36 -8.73 -0.62 -5.53
CA ASP A 36 -9.17 -1.33 -6.73
C ASP A 36 -7.99 -1.90 -7.50
N GLU A 37 -8.15 -3.16 -7.91
CA GLU A 37 -7.17 -3.92 -8.69
C GLU A 37 -5.79 -4.11 -8.03
N CYS A 38 -5.60 -3.62 -6.79
CA CYS A 38 -4.37 -3.84 -6.05
C CYS A 38 -4.33 -5.28 -5.52
N PRO A 39 -3.25 -6.03 -5.73
CA PRO A 39 -3.17 -7.42 -5.29
C PRO A 39 -3.09 -7.60 -3.77
N PHE A 40 -2.83 -6.53 -3.01
CA PHE A 40 -2.65 -6.57 -1.56
C PHE A 40 -3.35 -5.40 -0.87
N SER A 41 -3.82 -5.63 0.35
CA SER A 41 -4.16 -4.54 1.27
C SER A 41 -2.89 -3.87 1.78
N GLY A 42 -2.92 -2.54 1.88
CA GLY A 42 -1.92 -1.76 2.58
C GLY A 42 -2.30 -1.57 4.05
N GLU A 43 -1.29 -1.26 4.87
CA GLU A 43 -1.46 -0.82 6.25
C GLU A 43 -1.16 0.68 6.33
N ILE A 44 -2.07 1.44 6.93
CA ILE A 44 -1.93 2.87 7.16
C ILE A 44 -1.13 3.08 8.45
N THR A 45 -0.10 3.90 8.36
CA THR A 45 0.72 4.30 9.51
C THR A 45 0.92 5.81 9.51
N GLU A 46 0.67 6.44 10.66
CA GLU A 46 1.04 7.84 10.87
C GLU A 46 2.53 7.93 11.18
N THR A 47 3.27 8.70 10.37
CA THR A 47 4.68 8.99 10.57
C THR A 47 4.89 10.48 10.81
N GLU A 48 6.07 10.88 11.29
CA GLU A 48 6.43 12.31 11.45
C GLU A 48 6.36 13.10 10.13
N HIS A 49 6.42 12.40 8.99
CA HIS A 49 6.37 12.98 7.65
C HIS A 49 4.97 12.92 7.01
N GLY A 50 3.96 12.45 7.76
CA GLY A 50 2.58 12.31 7.32
C GLY A 50 2.10 10.86 7.28
N VAL A 51 0.93 10.67 6.66
CA VAL A 51 0.29 9.35 6.55
C VAL A 51 0.95 8.55 5.44
N GLN A 52 1.44 7.37 5.78
CA GLN A 52 2.07 6.41 4.87
C GLN A 52 1.20 5.16 4.75
N ILE A 53 1.23 4.53 3.59
CA ILE A 53 0.62 3.23 3.34
C ILE A 53 1.74 2.24 3.02
N ALA A 54 1.83 1.17 3.79
CA ALA A 54 2.80 0.11 3.60
C ALA A 54 2.13 -1.13 2.98
N PHE A 55 2.62 -1.56 1.83
CA PHE A 55 2.17 -2.80 1.20
C PHE A 55 3.21 -3.91 1.35
N PRO A 56 2.78 -5.17 1.46
CA PRO A 56 3.70 -6.31 1.42
C PRO A 56 4.52 -6.33 0.14
N TRP A 57 5.84 -6.53 0.25
CA TRP A 57 6.73 -6.71 -0.89
C TRP A 57 7.26 -8.15 -0.97
N PRO A 58 6.53 -9.07 -1.62
CA PRO A 58 6.80 -10.49 -1.53
C PRO A 58 8.07 -10.92 -2.28
N ARG A 59 8.70 -12.00 -1.80
CA ARG A 59 9.81 -12.67 -2.50
C ARG A 59 9.35 -13.37 -3.78
N ASN A 60 8.10 -13.83 -3.82
CA ASN A 60 7.52 -14.42 -5.02
C ASN A 60 7.54 -13.39 -6.15
N ARG A 61 8.19 -13.74 -7.26
CA ARG A 61 8.42 -12.82 -8.39
C ARG A 61 7.11 -12.36 -9.03
N THR A 62 6.18 -13.27 -9.26
CA THR A 62 4.89 -12.96 -9.89
C THR A 62 4.09 -11.97 -9.06
N LEU A 63 3.98 -12.23 -7.75
CA LEU A 63 3.28 -11.34 -6.84
C LEU A 63 3.95 -9.98 -6.69
N ARG A 64 5.29 -9.95 -6.66
CA ARG A 64 6.05 -8.70 -6.59
C ARG A 64 5.89 -7.86 -7.85
N HIS A 65 5.88 -8.51 -9.02
CA HIS A 65 5.61 -7.82 -10.28
C HIS A 65 4.18 -7.28 -10.29
N ALA A 66 3.19 -8.05 -9.86
CA ALA A 66 1.80 -7.59 -9.81
C ALA A 66 1.62 -6.29 -9.02
N ILE A 67 2.22 -6.19 -7.82
CA ILE A 67 2.16 -4.94 -7.04
C ILE A 67 3.01 -3.82 -7.66
N GLY A 68 4.20 -4.13 -8.19
CA GLY A 68 5.06 -3.14 -8.84
C GLY A 68 4.42 -2.54 -10.10
N ASP A 69 3.77 -3.37 -10.90
CA ASP A 69 3.04 -2.99 -12.11
C ASP A 69 1.83 -2.13 -11.74
N TRP A 70 1.08 -2.50 -10.69
CA TRP A 70 -0.04 -1.71 -10.18
C TRP A 70 0.41 -0.31 -9.72
N LEU A 71 1.45 -0.23 -8.87
CA LEU A 71 2.00 1.05 -8.40
C LEU A 71 2.45 1.95 -9.57
N THR A 72 3.10 1.34 -10.57
CA THR A 72 3.60 2.06 -11.75
C THR A 72 2.46 2.49 -12.68
N HIS A 73 1.43 1.67 -12.85
CA HIS A 73 0.26 1.97 -13.66
C HIS A 73 -0.45 3.26 -13.20
N TYR A 74 -0.60 3.41 -11.89
CA TYR A 74 -1.22 4.59 -11.28
C TYR A 74 -0.24 5.76 -11.05
N GLY A 75 1.04 5.61 -11.42
CA GLY A 75 2.05 6.66 -11.25
C GLY A 75 2.35 7.00 -9.79
N ILE A 76 2.18 6.03 -8.88
CA ILE A 76 2.38 6.24 -7.44
C ILE A 76 3.87 6.15 -7.12
N ASN A 77 4.40 7.16 -6.44
CA ASN A 77 5.78 7.10 -5.93
C ASN A 77 5.86 6.12 -4.75
N PHE A 78 6.81 5.19 -4.82
CA PHE A 78 7.01 4.19 -3.77
C PHE A 78 8.49 3.96 -3.47
N THR A 79 8.77 3.60 -2.22
CA THR A 79 10.09 3.16 -1.77
C THR A 79 9.98 1.76 -1.19
N VAL A 80 10.88 0.86 -1.59
CA VAL A 80 10.96 -0.48 -1.00
C VAL A 80 11.97 -0.48 0.15
N VAL A 81 11.50 -0.83 1.34
CA VAL A 81 12.31 -1.00 2.56
C VAL A 81 12.40 -2.48 2.94
N MET A 82 13.55 -2.91 3.49
CA MET A 82 13.93 -4.32 3.70
C MET A 82 14.11 -4.69 5.18
#